data_AF-A0A8J2U046-F1
#
_entry.id   AF-A0A8J2U046-F1
#
_cell.length_a   1.000
_cell.length_b   1.000
_cell.length_c   1.000
_cell.angle_alpha   90.00
_cell.angle_beta   90.00
_cell.angle_gamma   90.00
#
_symmetry.space_group_name_H-M   'P 1'
#
loop_
_entity.id
_entity.type
_entity.pdbx_description
1 polymer ?
#
loop_
_entity_poly.entity_id
_entity_poly.type
_entity_poly.pdbx_seq_one_letter_code
_entity_poly.pdbx_strand_id
1 'polypeptide(L)'
;MYTYNRGTPPTGGGLPSGTSYLRCGNDAWGLRHIDLRHSSDWGTIASRVGGDWESFADWAVGVILSAPESASYNSGNDTYGYTAPIEIRDPSGEVVGNYRPLVSVAAGSGNIITAFPRSA
;
A
#
# COMPACT_ATOMS: atom_id res chain seq x y z
N MET A 1 9.99 7.81 7.64
CA MET A 1 9.23 6.73 8.34
C MET A 1 7.80 7.19 8.42
N TYR A 2 6.86 6.35 8.01
CA TYR A 2 5.44 6.69 7.94
C TYR A 2 4.61 5.86 8.92
N THR A 3 3.47 6.40 9.31
CA THR A 3 2.53 5.78 10.25
C THR A 3 1.14 5.84 9.64
N TYR A 4 0.46 4.70 9.58
CA TYR A 4 -0.85 4.58 8.95
C TYR A 4 -1.89 4.05 9.92
N ASN A 5 -3.06 4.68 9.90
CA ASN A 5 -4.24 4.14 10.57
C ASN A 5 -4.74 2.94 9.76
N ARG A 6 -4.84 1.80 10.44
CA ARG A 6 -5.44 0.59 9.91
C ARG A 6 -6.88 0.50 10.42
N GLY A 7 -7.83 0.62 9.50
CA GLY A 7 -9.25 0.44 9.78
C GLY A 7 -9.60 -1.01 10.09
N THR A 8 -10.87 -1.26 10.41
CA THR A 8 -11.37 -2.62 10.61
C THR A 8 -11.33 -3.36 9.28
N PRO A 9 -10.57 -4.47 9.15
CA PRO A 9 -10.58 -5.25 7.94
C PRO A 9 -11.95 -5.94 7.73
N PRO A 10 -12.30 -6.25 6.48
CA PRO A 10 -13.40 -7.17 6.18
C PRO A 10 -13.27 -8.47 6.98
N THR A 11 -14.40 -9.04 7.37
CA THR A 11 -14.51 -10.08 8.39
C THR A 11 -13.52 -11.24 8.17
N GLY A 12 -12.64 -11.47 9.15
CA GLY A 12 -11.75 -12.64 9.22
C GLY A 12 -10.42 -12.55 8.45
N GLY A 13 -10.14 -11.43 7.77
CA GLY A 13 -9.03 -11.37 6.81
C GLY A 13 -7.72 -10.71 7.26
N GLY A 14 -7.70 -9.92 8.33
CA GLY A 14 -6.57 -9.03 8.66
C GLY A 14 -6.33 -8.82 10.15
N LEU A 15 -5.23 -8.13 10.48
CA LEU A 15 -4.95 -7.61 11.82
C LEU A 15 -6.09 -6.71 12.32
N PRO A 16 -6.35 -6.67 13.65
CA PRO A 16 -7.28 -5.73 14.25
C PRO A 16 -7.00 -4.28 13.86
N SER A 17 -8.00 -3.42 13.96
CA SER A 17 -7.81 -1.99 13.79
C SER A 17 -6.70 -1.46 14.70
N GLY A 18 -5.96 -0.45 14.25
CA GLY A 18 -4.81 0.08 14.97
C GLY A 18 -3.84 0.79 14.06
N THR A 19 -2.55 0.66 14.34
CA THR A 19 -1.51 1.36 13.59
C THR A 19 -0.62 0.37 12.86
N SER A 20 -0.22 0.73 11.63
CA SER A 20 0.86 0.06 10.90
C SER A 20 1.99 1.05 10.61
N TYR A 21 3.22 0.56 10.56
CA TYR A 21 4.40 1.43 10.41
C TYR A 21 5.18 1.06 9.15
N LEU A 22 5.44 2.03 8.28
CA LEU A 22 6.42 1.90 7.21
C LEU A 22 7.76 2.46 7.71
N ARG A 23 8.55 1.54 8.27
CA ARG A 23 9.91 1.83 8.73
C ARG A 23 10.86 1.98 7.54
N CYS A 24 12.04 2.56 7.78
CA CYS A 24 13.06 2.70 6.73
C CYS A 24 13.43 1.35 6.11
N GLY A 25 13.55 0.31 6.94
CA GLY A 25 13.81 -1.06 6.49
C GLY A 25 15.17 -1.23 5.79
N ASN A 26 15.23 -2.17 4.85
CA ASN A 26 16.40 -2.50 4.04
C ASN A 26 15.96 -2.92 2.62
N ASP A 27 16.82 -3.59 1.87
CA ASP A 27 16.52 -4.09 0.52
C ASP A 27 15.45 -5.20 0.48
N ALA A 28 15.16 -5.85 1.61
CA ALA A 28 14.19 -6.93 1.73
C ALA A 28 12.83 -6.48 2.27
N TRP A 29 12.75 -5.35 2.99
CA TRP A 29 11.47 -4.86 3.53
C TRP A 29 11.48 -3.35 3.83
N GLY A 30 10.29 -2.76 3.99
CA GLY A 30 10.09 -1.38 4.39
C GLY A 30 10.27 -0.39 3.25
N LEU A 31 10.46 0.90 3.58
CA LEU A 31 10.52 1.98 2.59
C LEU A 31 11.64 1.77 1.58
N ARG A 32 12.83 1.34 2.02
CA ARG A 32 13.97 1.07 1.13
C ARG A 32 13.69 -0.05 0.14
N HIS A 33 12.90 -1.05 0.51
CA HIS A 33 12.50 -2.12 -0.40
C HIS A 33 11.51 -1.60 -1.45
N ILE A 34 10.54 -0.77 -1.04
CA ILE A 34 9.61 -0.12 -1.98
C ILE A 34 10.37 0.77 -2.95
N ASP A 35 11.31 1.58 -2.45
CA ASP A 35 12.16 2.42 -3.30
C ASP A 35 12.96 1.58 -4.30
N LEU A 36 13.68 0.56 -3.83
CA LEU A 36 14.53 -0.30 -4.67
C LEU A 36 13.75 -1.13 -5.70
N ARG A 37 12.52 -1.55 -5.39
CA ARG A 37 11.78 -2.53 -6.22
C ARG A 37 10.57 -1.95 -6.94
N HIS A 38 9.99 -0.87 -6.43
CA HIS A 38 8.66 -0.39 -6.82
C HIS A 38 8.58 1.13 -7.03
N SER A 39 9.65 1.90 -6.81
CA SER A 39 9.65 3.35 -7.10
C SER A 39 9.29 3.65 -8.56
N SER A 40 9.78 2.85 -9.51
CA SER A 40 9.45 2.99 -10.93
C SER A 40 7.97 2.67 -11.21
N ASP A 41 7.42 1.66 -10.54
CA ASP A 41 6.01 1.27 -10.69
C ASP A 41 5.09 2.39 -10.19
N TRP A 42 5.37 2.89 -8.99
CA TRP A 42 4.64 4.01 -8.40
C TRP A 42 4.85 5.31 -9.18
N GLY A 43 6.07 5.59 -9.63
CA GLY A 43 6.42 6.78 -10.41
C GLY A 43 5.68 6.85 -11.74
N THR A 44 5.46 5.71 -12.39
CA THR A 44 4.67 5.63 -13.64
C THR A 44 3.21 6.04 -13.45
N ILE A 45 2.66 5.83 -12.25
CA ILE A 45 1.30 6.24 -11.90
C ILE A 45 1.29 7.70 -11.45
N ALA A 46 2.23 8.06 -10.57
CA ALA A 46 2.37 9.41 -10.03
C ALA A 46 2.58 10.46 -11.13
N SER A 47 3.31 10.13 -12.20
CA SER A 47 3.53 11.05 -13.32
C SER A 47 2.24 11.42 -14.06
N ARG A 48 1.19 10.59 -13.99
CA ARG A 48 -0.13 10.87 -14.61
C ARG A 48 -0.90 11.95 -13.85
N VAL A 49 -0.56 12.17 -12.59
CA VAL A 49 -1.20 13.14 -11.70
C VAL A 49 -0.27 14.27 -11.29
N GLY A 50 0.91 14.36 -11.91
CA GLY A 50 1.91 15.39 -11.65
C GLY A 50 2.61 15.28 -10.28
N GLY A 51 2.65 14.07 -9.70
CA GLY A 51 3.29 13.81 -8.41
C GLY A 51 4.57 12.98 -8.51
N ASP A 52 5.23 12.79 -7.37
CA ASP A 52 6.36 11.88 -7.20
C ASP A 52 5.91 10.50 -6.67
N TRP A 53 6.77 9.50 -6.84
CA TRP A 53 6.45 8.12 -6.47
C TRP A 53 6.20 7.94 -4.97
N GLU A 54 6.93 8.68 -4.11
CA GLU A 54 6.90 8.48 -2.66
C GLU A 54 5.62 9.05 -2.07
N SER A 55 5.26 10.29 -2.44
CA SER A 55 4.00 10.92 -2.04
C SER A 55 2.78 10.11 -2.51
N PHE A 56 2.84 9.57 -3.72
CA PHE A 56 1.73 8.78 -4.26
C PHE A 56 1.61 7.41 -3.58
N ALA A 57 2.73 6.72 -3.35
CA ALA A 57 2.74 5.46 -2.61
C ALA A 57 2.25 5.66 -1.16
N ASP A 58 2.68 6.74 -0.49
CA ASP A 58 2.24 7.10 0.86
C ASP A 58 0.71 7.28 0.93
N TRP A 59 0.16 8.08 0.01
CA TRP A 59 -1.29 8.25 -0.11
C TRP A 59 -2.02 6.93 -0.34
N ALA A 60 -1.56 6.12 -1.32
CA ALA A 60 -2.22 4.86 -1.66
C ALA A 60 -2.22 3.88 -0.48
N VAL A 61 -1.09 3.76 0.24
CA VAL A 61 -0.98 2.92 1.45
C VAL A 61 -1.96 3.40 2.53
N GLY A 62 -2.02 4.72 2.75
CA GLY A 62 -2.93 5.32 3.73
C GLY A 62 -4.40 5.01 3.43
N VAL A 63 -4.82 5.19 2.18
CA VAL A 63 -6.20 4.88 1.75
C VAL A 63 -6.50 3.40 1.93
N ILE A 64 -5.65 2.51 1.42
CA ILE A 64 -5.87 1.05 1.48
C ILE A 64 -5.95 0.54 2.92
N LEU A 65 -5.06 1.00 3.81
CA LEU A 65 -5.08 0.55 5.20
C LEU A 65 -6.25 1.16 5.98
N SER A 66 -6.71 2.35 5.64
CA SER A 66 -7.85 2.99 6.32
C SER A 66 -9.18 2.29 6.02
N ALA A 67 -9.38 1.81 4.79
CA ALA A 67 -10.62 1.17 4.33
C ALA A 67 -10.33 0.07 3.30
N PRO A 68 -9.75 -1.08 3.74
CA PRO A 68 -9.42 -2.16 2.82
C PRO A 68 -10.68 -2.85 2.28
N GLU A 69 -10.69 -3.17 0.98
CA GLU A 69 -11.73 -4.00 0.35
C GLU A 69 -11.57 -5.47 0.76
N SER A 70 -10.33 -5.94 0.93
CA SER A 70 -10.02 -7.25 1.47
C SER A 70 -8.69 -7.25 2.20
N ALA A 71 -8.55 -8.21 3.11
CA ALA A 71 -7.30 -8.58 3.74
C ALA A 71 -7.19 -10.11 3.69
N SER A 72 -6.00 -10.63 3.40
CA SER A 72 -5.76 -12.07 3.36
C SER A 72 -4.45 -12.43 4.03
N TYR A 73 -4.46 -13.52 4.81
CA TYR A 73 -3.26 -14.01 5.45
C TYR A 73 -2.42 -14.84 4.48
N ASN A 74 -1.12 -14.56 4.43
CA ASN A 74 -0.12 -15.34 3.73
C ASN A 74 0.79 -16.02 4.76
N SER A 75 0.61 -17.34 4.92
CA SER A 75 1.39 -18.14 5.86
C SER A 75 2.85 -18.36 5.42
N GLY A 76 3.17 -18.16 4.14
CA GLY A 76 4.53 -18.34 3.61
C GLY A 76 5.53 -17.28 4.09
N ASN A 77 5.04 -16.11 4.49
CA ASN A 77 5.88 -15.01 4.99
C ASN A 77 5.32 -14.32 6.25
N ASP A 78 4.29 -14.90 6.86
CA ASP A 78 3.60 -14.37 8.06
C ASP A 78 3.14 -12.90 7.88
N THR A 79 2.46 -12.63 6.77
CA THR A 79 1.92 -11.29 6.46
C THR A 79 0.43 -11.31 6.16
N TYR A 80 -0.20 -10.16 6.35
CA TYR A 80 -1.53 -9.86 5.82
C TYR A 80 -1.38 -8.93 4.61
N GLY A 81 -1.96 -9.34 3.48
CA GLY A 81 -2.06 -8.52 2.27
C GLY A 81 -3.38 -7.76 2.26
N TYR A 82 -3.31 -6.43 2.39
CA TYR A 82 -4.44 -5.51 2.27
C TYR A 82 -4.53 -4.97 0.85
N THR A 83 -5.74 -4.83 0.33
CA THR A 83 -5.97 -4.26 -1.00
C THR A 83 -7.31 -3.53 -1.06
N ALA A 84 -7.38 -2.51 -1.89
CA ALA A 84 -8.59 -1.81 -2.27
C ALA A 84 -8.40 -1.23 -3.69
N PRO A 85 -9.47 -1.03 -4.46
CA PRO A 85 -9.38 -0.30 -5.72
C PRO A 85 -9.05 1.17 -5.45
N ILE A 86 -8.14 1.72 -6.25
CA ILE A 86 -7.89 3.16 -6.35
C ILE A 86 -8.12 3.59 -7.80
N GLU A 87 -8.86 4.67 -7.95
CA GLU A 87 -9.11 5.32 -9.23
C GLU A 87 -8.20 6.55 -9.33
N ILE A 88 -7.46 6.64 -10.43
CA ILE A 88 -6.51 7.71 -10.67
C ILE A 88 -7.16 8.71 -11.59
N ARG A 89 -7.29 9.94 -11.12
CA ARG A 89 -7.85 11.05 -11.87
C ARG A 89 -6.77 12.07 -12.17
N ASP A 90 -6.76 12.55 -13.41
CA ASP A 90 -5.89 13.65 -13.80
C ASP A 90 -6.40 15.00 -13.22
N PRO A 91 -5.66 16.11 -13.39
CA PRO A 91 -6.10 17.41 -12.90
C PRO A 91 -7.42 17.93 -13.50
N SER A 92 -7.85 17.44 -14.66
CA SER A 92 -9.17 17.72 -15.24
C SER A 92 -10.29 16.87 -14.64
N GLY A 93 -9.96 15.89 -13.81
CA GLY A 93 -10.90 14.97 -13.17
C GLY A 93 -11.23 13.74 -14.02
N GLU A 94 -10.57 13.54 -15.17
CA GLU A 94 -10.75 12.36 -16.02
C GLU A 94 -10.05 11.15 -15.41
N VAL A 95 -10.68 9.98 -15.51
CA VAL A 95 -10.10 8.72 -15.02
C VAL A 95 -9.02 8.24 -15.98
N VAL A 96 -7.77 8.24 -15.51
CA VAL A 96 -6.57 7.87 -16.28
C VAL A 96 -5.96 6.54 -15.83
N GLY A 97 -6.59 5.85 -14.87
CA GLY A 97 -6.17 4.51 -14.47
C GLY A 97 -6.99 3.94 -13.31
N ASN A 98 -7.04 2.61 -13.24
CA ASN A 98 -7.62 1.86 -12.14
C ASN A 98 -6.59 0.84 -11.66
N TYR A 99 -6.33 0.81 -10.36
CA TYR A 99 -5.36 -0.09 -9.75
C TYR A 99 -5.94 -0.75 -8.52
N ARG A 100 -5.41 -1.93 -8.17
CA ARG A 100 -5.67 -2.62 -6.90
C ARG A 100 -4.34 -2.91 -6.18
N PRO A 101 -3.66 -1.89 -5.62
CA PRO A 101 -2.37 -2.10 -4.98
C PRO A 101 -2.46 -3.09 -3.82
N LEU A 102 -1.34 -3.77 -3.56
CA LEU A 102 -1.20 -4.63 -2.39
C LEU A 102 -0.34 -3.91 -1.35
N VAL A 103 -0.79 -3.89 -0.10
CA VAL A 103 0.02 -3.50 1.07
C VAL A 103 0.21 -4.72 1.95
N SER A 104 1.45 -5.20 2.07
CA SER A 104 1.80 -6.36 2.90
C SER A 104 2.25 -5.90 4.28
N VAL A 105 1.57 -6.37 5.33
CA VAL A 105 1.83 -6.02 6.73
C VAL A 105 2.19 -7.27 7.52
N ALA A 106 3.31 -7.26 8.23
CA ALA A 106 3.73 -8.36 9.09
C ALA A 106 2.73 -8.62 10.21
N ALA A 107 2.34 -9.89 10.39
CA ALA A 107 1.32 -10.28 11.37
C ALA A 107 1.75 -9.98 12.81
N GLY A 108 3.00 -10.32 13.16
CA GLY A 108 3.49 -10.13 14.53
C GLY A 108 3.78 -8.68 14.93
N SER A 109 4.26 -7.85 13.99
CA SER A 109 4.75 -6.49 14.32
C SER A 109 3.87 -5.34 13.83
N GLY A 110 2.97 -5.58 12.88
CA GLY A 110 2.24 -4.52 12.21
C GLY A 110 3.11 -3.61 11.32
N ASN A 111 4.39 -3.95 11.10
CA ASN A 111 5.23 -3.22 10.17
C ASN A 111 4.84 -3.56 8.73
N ILE A 112 4.85 -2.56 7.85
CA ILE A 112 4.66 -2.76 6.41
C ILE A 112 5.96 -3.33 5.84
N ILE A 113 5.85 -4.48 5.18
CA ILE A 113 6.96 -5.18 4.53
C ILE A 113 7.18 -4.65 3.12
N THR A 114 6.10 -4.46 2.35
CA THR A 114 6.14 -3.87 1.01
C THR A 114 4.78 -3.29 0.63
N ALA A 115 4.77 -2.38 -0.35
CA ALA A 115 3.56 -1.91 -1.01
C ALA A 115 3.85 -1.63 -2.48
N PHE A 116 2.99 -2.11 -3.38
CA PHE A 116 3.18 -1.98 -4.82
C PHE A 116 1.85 -1.93 -5.58
N PRO A 117 1.79 -1.23 -6.72
CA PRO A 117 0.59 -1.17 -7.52
C PRO A 117 0.39 -2.49 -8.28
N ARG A 118 -0.87 -2.81 -8.56
CA ARG A 118 -1.27 -3.87 -9.48
C ARG A 118 -2.38 -3.33 -10.37
N SER A 119 -2.38 -3.67 -11.65
CA SER A 119 -3.53 -3.39 -12.51
C SER A 119 -4.80 -4.02 -11.91
N ALA A 120 -5.90 -3.28 -11.96
CA ALA A 120 -7.18 -3.71 -11.39
C ALA A 120 -7.79 -4.93 -12.09
#